data_AF-A0A7S1ZJF8-F1
#
_entry.id   AF-A0A7S1ZJF8-F1
#
_cell.length_a   1.000
_cell.length_b   1.000
_cell.length_c   1.000
_cell.angle_alpha   90.00
_cell.angle_beta   90.00
_cell.angle_gamma   90.00
#
_symmetry.space_group_name_H-M   'P 1'
#
loop_
_entity.id
_entity.type
_entity.pdbx_description
1 polymer ?
#
loop_
_entity_poly.entity_id
_entity_poly.type
_entity_poly.pdbx_seq_one_letter_code
_entity_poly.pdbx_strand_id
1 'polypeptide(L)'
;ISTKADLSGHSVAVDVGFSVDASSNEVQILTLKDATSGSFEIYTGFSLSQGLSHIISSGPLSFDISTEELQMKISHLNSSWLGVSVSHYPIDSNDRRNEWRVTFPPGSGDVDLLQVNANGLFGNEPGFIVKEEV
;
A
#
# COMPACT_ATOMS: atom_id res chain seq x y z
N ILE A 1 -16.12 -26.56 -22.61
CA ILE A 1 -15.33 -26.73 -23.85
C ILE A 1 -14.18 -27.67 -23.52
N SER A 2 -14.10 -28.85 -24.13
CA SER A 2 -13.02 -29.82 -23.91
C SER A 2 -12.33 -30.06 -25.24
N THR A 3 -11.06 -29.71 -25.33
CA THR A 3 -10.21 -29.97 -26.49
C THR A 3 -9.23 -31.07 -26.13
N LYS A 4 -9.34 -32.23 -26.79
CA LYS A 4 -8.30 -33.25 -26.78
C LYS A 4 -7.22 -32.83 -27.78
N ALA A 5 -6.03 -32.48 -27.30
CA ALA A 5 -4.85 -32.28 -28.13
C ALA A 5 -4.01 -33.56 -28.13
N ASP A 6 -3.73 -34.11 -29.31
CA ASP A 6 -2.70 -35.15 -29.52
C ASP A 6 -1.33 -34.45 -29.57
N LEU A 7 -0.40 -34.90 -28.73
CA LEU A 7 0.92 -34.29 -28.51
C LEU A 7 2.06 -35.27 -28.81
N SER A 8 1.90 -36.13 -29.81
CA SER A 8 2.98 -37.01 -30.26
C SER A 8 4.16 -36.22 -30.86
N GLY A 9 5.11 -35.85 -30.00
CA GLY A 9 6.48 -35.50 -30.37
C GLY A 9 6.84 -34.01 -30.46
N HIS A 10 5.95 -33.09 -30.09
CA HIS A 10 6.24 -31.65 -30.09
C HIS A 10 6.07 -31.05 -28.69
N SER A 11 7.10 -30.37 -28.19
CA SER A 11 7.02 -29.56 -26.97
C SER A 11 6.11 -28.35 -27.22
N VAL A 12 4.95 -28.33 -26.58
CA VAL A 12 4.04 -27.18 -26.58
C VAL A 12 4.46 -26.24 -25.46
N ALA A 13 4.95 -25.06 -25.83
CA ALA A 13 5.09 -23.96 -24.90
C ALA A 13 3.69 -23.39 -24.63
N VAL A 14 3.14 -23.67 -23.45
CA VAL A 14 1.93 -23.00 -22.98
C VAL A 14 2.41 -21.69 -22.36
N ASP A 15 2.23 -20.59 -23.09
CA ASP A 15 2.43 -19.26 -22.56
C ASP A 15 1.22 -18.88 -21.72
N VAL A 16 1.32 -19.05 -20.40
CA VAL A 16 0.28 -18.64 -19.45
C VAL A 16 0.54 -17.18 -19.12
N GLY A 17 -0.04 -16.27 -19.92
CA GLY A 17 -0.07 -14.85 -19.59
C GLY A 17 -1.03 -14.61 -18.43
N PHE A 18 -0.50 -14.30 -17.25
CA PHE A 18 -1.28 -13.68 -16.19
C PHE A 18 -1.45 -12.20 -16.55
N SER A 19 -2.65 -11.81 -16.97
CA SER A 19 -3.01 -10.39 -17.06
C SER A 19 -3.43 -9.97 -15.65
N VAL A 20 -2.50 -9.37 -14.91
CA VAL A 20 -2.91 -8.44 -13.84
C VAL A 20 -3.47 -7.24 -14.60
N ASP A 21 -4.78 -7.01 -14.50
CA ASP A 21 -5.41 -5.87 -15.17
C ASP A 21 -4.79 -4.59 -14.63
N ALA A 22 -3.77 -4.07 -15.33
CA ALA A 22 -3.08 -2.82 -14.99
C ALA A 22 -4.02 -1.58 -15.00
N SER A 23 -5.31 -1.80 -15.26
CA SER A 23 -6.38 -0.82 -15.22
C SER A 23 -7.10 -0.72 -13.88
N SER A 24 -6.94 -1.67 -12.95
CA SER A 24 -7.52 -1.52 -11.61
C SER A 24 -6.64 -0.64 -10.73
N ASN A 25 -7.27 0.23 -9.94
CA ASN A 25 -6.57 0.94 -8.89
C ASN A 25 -6.18 -0.07 -7.82
N GLU A 26 -4.93 -0.03 -7.38
CA GLU A 26 -4.54 -0.74 -6.17
C GLU A 26 -5.01 0.04 -4.94
N VAL A 27 -5.43 -0.70 -3.92
CA VAL A 27 -5.89 -0.13 -2.66
C VAL A 27 -5.14 -0.76 -1.50
N GLN A 28 -4.58 0.11 -0.65
CA GLN A 28 -3.99 -0.28 0.62
C GLN A 28 -4.75 0.36 1.79
N ILE A 29 -4.97 -0.41 2.86
CA ILE A 29 -5.67 0.00 4.07
C ILE A 29 -4.63 0.12 5.19
N LEU A 30 -4.52 1.32 5.76
CA LEU A 30 -3.66 1.64 6.89
C LEU A 30 -4.53 1.80 8.13
N THR A 31 -4.37 0.92 9.12
CA THR A 31 -5.10 0.97 10.38
C THR A 31 -4.15 1.30 11.52
N LEU A 32 -4.34 2.46 12.15
CA LEU A 32 -3.72 2.83 13.42
C LEU A 32 -4.60 2.37 14.59
N LYS A 33 -3.97 1.79 15.61
CA LYS A 33 -4.65 1.29 16.81
C LYS A 33 -4.07 1.91 18.08
N ASP A 34 -4.95 2.21 19.02
CA ASP A 34 -4.65 2.48 20.43
C ASP A 34 -3.64 3.61 20.71
N ALA A 35 -3.33 4.44 19.71
CA ALA A 35 -2.52 5.63 19.85
C ALA A 35 -3.36 6.82 20.33
N THR A 36 -2.80 7.59 21.26
CA THR A 36 -3.40 8.80 21.82
C THR A 36 -2.61 10.07 21.49
N SER A 37 -1.35 9.93 21.08
CA SER A 37 -0.48 11.03 20.65
C SER A 37 0.76 10.50 19.92
N GLY A 38 1.58 11.41 19.41
CA GLY A 38 2.88 11.11 18.82
C GLY A 38 2.89 11.17 17.30
N SER A 39 3.90 10.56 16.70
CA SER A 39 4.09 10.56 15.26
C SER A 39 4.56 9.21 14.73
N PHE A 40 4.23 8.93 13.47
CA PHE A 40 4.70 7.76 12.74
C PHE A 40 5.35 8.18 11.41
N GLU A 41 6.06 7.28 10.76
CA GLU A 41 6.60 7.50 9.42
C GLU A 41 6.14 6.40 8.48
N ILE A 42 5.85 6.75 7.23
CA ILE A 42 5.58 5.79 6.15
C ILE A 42 6.82 5.66 5.30
N TYR A 43 7.17 4.42 4.97
CA TYR A 43 8.24 4.09 4.05
C TYR A 43 7.70 3.29 2.88
N THR A 44 8.32 3.52 1.74
CA THR A 44 8.28 2.63 0.59
C THR A 44 9.71 2.33 0.17
N GLY A 45 9.90 1.21 -0.52
CA GLY A 45 11.17 0.95 -1.17
C GLY A 45 11.01 -0.03 -2.31
N PHE A 46 11.66 0.27 -3.42
CA PHE A 46 11.80 -0.66 -4.53
C PHE A 46 13.22 -1.23 -4.52
N SER A 47 13.32 -2.51 -4.84
CA SER A 47 14.62 -3.15 -5.08
C SER A 47 15.05 -2.87 -6.51
N LEU A 48 16.20 -2.19 -6.68
CA LEU A 48 16.84 -2.12 -7.98
C LEU A 48 17.43 -3.49 -8.33
N SER A 49 17.46 -3.83 -9.63
CA SER A 49 18.03 -5.08 -10.14
C SER A 49 19.50 -5.33 -9.77
N GLN A 50 20.19 -4.31 -9.25
CA GLN A 50 21.57 -4.39 -8.74
C GLN A 50 21.65 -4.66 -7.22
N GLY A 51 20.53 -4.98 -6.57
CA GLY A 51 20.49 -5.30 -5.13
C GLY A 51 20.54 -4.08 -4.20
N LEU A 52 20.37 -2.87 -4.74
CA LEU A 52 20.23 -1.65 -3.93
C LEU A 52 18.76 -1.42 -3.62
N SER A 53 18.40 -1.43 -2.34
CA SER A 53 17.09 -0.99 -1.86
C SER A 53 17.13 0.50 -1.62
N HIS A 54 16.32 1.27 -2.34
CA HIS A 54 16.13 2.68 -2.04
C HIS A 54 14.90 2.82 -1.15
N ILE A 55 15.08 3.24 0.10
CA ILE A 55 13.99 3.47 1.05
C ILE A 55 13.68 4.96 1.05
N ILE A 56 12.44 5.32 0.72
CA ILE A 56 11.93 6.70 0.76
C ILE A 56 11.00 6.82 1.97
N SER A 57 11.17 7.88 2.76
CA SER A 57 10.36 8.16 3.95
C SER A 57 9.49 9.40 3.73
N SER A 58 8.29 9.39 4.32
CA SER A 58 7.39 10.54 4.39
C SER A 58 7.89 11.65 5.33
N GLY A 59 8.87 11.32 6.17
CA GLY A 59 9.15 12.01 7.43
C GLY A 59 8.04 11.79 8.46
N PRO A 60 8.14 12.44 9.64
CA PRO A 60 7.18 12.28 10.72
C PRO A 60 5.80 12.82 10.34
N LEU A 61 4.77 12.02 10.61
CA LEU A 61 3.35 12.27 10.41
C LEU A 61 2.65 12.23 11.76
N SER A 62 1.74 13.17 12.03
CA SER A 62 0.99 13.17 13.29
C SER A 62 0.04 11.98 13.37
N PHE A 63 -0.19 11.44 14.57
CA PHE A 63 -1.15 10.34 14.80
C PHE A 63 -2.60 10.68 14.36
N ASP A 64 -2.93 11.97 14.33
CA ASP A 64 -4.21 12.56 13.92
C ASP A 64 -4.13 13.31 12.57
N ILE A 65 -3.15 12.95 11.73
CA ILE A 65 -2.95 13.54 10.40
C ILE A 65 -4.25 13.56 9.58
N SER A 66 -4.51 14.68 8.91
CA SER A 66 -5.68 14.79 8.04
C SER A 66 -5.51 13.96 6.77
N THR A 67 -6.64 13.58 6.17
CA THR A 67 -6.69 12.86 4.89
C THR A 67 -5.91 13.58 3.80
N GLU A 68 -6.05 14.91 3.70
CA GLU A 68 -5.41 15.74 2.69
C GLU A 68 -3.89 15.79 2.89
N GLU A 69 -3.45 15.94 4.14
CA GLU A 69 -2.02 15.96 4.45
C GLU A 69 -1.39 14.58 4.20
N LEU A 70 -2.04 13.50 4.61
CA LEU A 70 -1.59 12.14 4.35
C LEU A 70 -1.49 11.85 2.85
N GLN A 71 -2.49 12.28 2.07
CA GLN A 71 -2.48 12.16 0.61
C GLN A 71 -1.28 12.87 -0.02
N MET A 72 -1.00 14.11 0.38
CA MET A 72 0.16 14.86 -0.11
C MET A 72 1.48 14.21 0.28
N LYS A 73 1.56 13.61 1.46
CA LYS A 73 2.77 12.94 1.93
C LYS A 73 3.04 11.67 1.14
N ILE A 74 2.02 10.86 0.88
CA ILE A 74 2.13 9.64 0.08
C ILE A 74 2.44 9.96 -1.39
N SER A 75 1.79 10.97 -1.98
CA SER A 75 2.04 11.34 -3.39
C SER A 75 3.47 11.83 -3.65
N HIS A 76 4.17 12.31 -2.63
CA HIS A 76 5.56 12.72 -2.72
C HIS A 76 6.58 11.59 -2.51
N LEU A 77 6.15 10.41 -2.04
CA LEU A 77 7.04 9.25 -1.91
C LEU A 77 7.48 8.72 -3.27
N ASN A 78 6.58 8.78 -4.27
CA ASN A 78 6.88 8.34 -5.62
C ASN A 78 6.08 9.17 -6.63
N SER A 79 6.77 9.72 -7.64
CA SER A 79 6.14 10.52 -8.69
C SER A 79 5.18 9.71 -9.58
N SER A 80 5.26 8.38 -9.61
CA SER A 80 4.26 7.54 -10.28
C SER A 80 2.91 7.51 -9.54
N TRP A 81 2.88 7.88 -8.26
CA TRP A 81 1.66 7.92 -7.44
C TRP A 81 0.99 9.29 -7.44
N LEU A 82 1.34 10.16 -8.39
CA LEU A 82 0.62 11.41 -8.62
C LEU A 82 -0.84 11.11 -8.97
N GLY A 83 -1.75 11.50 -8.08
CA GLY A 83 -3.18 11.17 -8.18
C GLY A 83 -3.66 10.11 -7.18
N VAL A 84 -2.81 9.69 -6.23
CA VAL A 84 -3.24 8.91 -5.07
C VAL A 84 -4.39 9.62 -4.35
N SER A 85 -5.39 8.86 -3.96
CA SER A 85 -6.53 9.34 -3.17
C SER A 85 -6.52 8.67 -1.82
N VAL A 86 -6.76 9.44 -0.76
CA VAL A 86 -6.92 8.90 0.59
C VAL A 86 -8.33 9.17 1.07
N SER A 87 -8.97 8.20 1.71
CA SER A 87 -10.20 8.40 2.48
C SER A 87 -10.01 7.93 3.92
N HIS A 88 -10.56 8.69 4.88
CA HIS A 88 -10.52 8.35 6.30
C HIS A 88 -11.84 7.75 6.75
N TYR A 89 -11.75 6.60 7.42
CA TYR A 89 -12.86 5.91 8.04
C TYR A 89 -12.63 5.92 9.56
N PRO A 90 -13.33 6.80 10.30
CA PRO A 90 -13.32 6.71 11.74
C PRO A 90 -14.03 5.42 12.14
N ILE A 91 -13.27 4.41 12.56
CA ILE A 91 -13.84 3.20 13.13
C ILE A 91 -14.25 3.56 14.56
N ASP A 92 -15.56 3.74 14.73
CA ASP A 92 -16.33 3.96 15.97
C ASP A 92 -15.58 4.64 17.14
N SER A 93 -16.13 5.74 17.65
CA SER A 93 -15.53 6.59 18.72
C SER A 93 -14.98 5.85 19.95
N ASN A 94 -15.44 4.63 20.21
CA ASN A 94 -14.98 3.78 21.32
C ASN A 94 -13.66 3.03 21.04
N ASP A 95 -13.31 2.79 19.77
CA ASP A 95 -12.24 1.86 19.39
C ASP A 95 -10.86 2.50 19.21
N ARG A 96 -10.73 3.83 19.35
CA ARG A 96 -9.47 4.60 19.19
C ARG A 96 -8.67 4.17 17.95
N ARG A 97 -9.39 3.91 16.85
CA ARG A 97 -8.82 3.45 15.59
C ARG A 97 -8.99 4.51 14.53
N ASN A 98 -7.89 4.82 13.85
CA ASN A 98 -7.93 5.59 12.61
C ASN A 98 -7.64 4.63 11.46
N GLU A 99 -8.51 4.63 10.47
CA GLU A 99 -8.31 3.85 9.26
C GLU A 99 -8.27 4.79 8.06
N TRP A 100 -7.24 4.62 7.23
CA TRP A 100 -7.11 5.33 5.97
C TRP A 100 -7.06 4.31 4.84
N ARG A 101 -7.89 4.54 3.82
CA ARG A 101 -7.87 3.78 2.57
C ARG A 101 -7.14 4.60 1.54
N VAL A 102 -6.01 4.09 1.08
CA VAL A 102 -5.11 4.71 0.10
C VAL A 102 -5.35 4.03 -1.23
N THR A 103 -5.86 4.76 -2.21
CA THR A 103 -6.14 4.29 -3.58
C THR A 103 -5.11 4.86 -4.53
N PHE A 104 -4.30 4.01 -5.14
CA PHE A 104 -3.28 4.39 -6.10
C PHE A 104 -3.90 4.57 -7.50
N PRO A 105 -3.41 5.54 -8.30
CA PRO A 105 -3.96 5.79 -9.63
C PRO A 105 -3.64 4.64 -10.59
N PRO A 106 -4.44 4.45 -11.66
CA PRO A 106 -4.13 3.47 -12.70
C PRO A 106 -2.74 3.69 -13.27
N GLY A 107 -2.03 2.60 -13.58
CA GLY A 107 -0.66 2.67 -14.09
C GLY A 107 0.43 2.85 -13.02
N SER A 108 0.07 2.90 -11.73
CA SER A 108 1.05 2.78 -10.63
C SER A 108 1.75 1.41 -10.59
N GLY A 109 1.17 0.42 -11.28
CA GLY A 109 1.60 -0.97 -11.22
C GLY A 109 1.11 -1.65 -9.95
N ASP A 110 1.76 -2.74 -9.62
CA ASP A 110 1.69 -3.38 -8.30
C ASP A 110 2.64 -2.59 -7.37
N VAL A 111 2.05 -1.92 -6.41
CA VAL A 111 2.68 -1.07 -5.40
C VAL A 111 3.00 -1.93 -4.20
N ASP A 112 4.29 -2.00 -3.87
CA ASP A 112 4.72 -2.68 -2.66
C ASP A 112 3.98 -2.14 -1.43
N LEU A 113 3.64 -3.05 -0.52
CA LEU A 113 2.92 -2.72 0.70
C LEU A 113 3.69 -1.64 1.49
N LEU A 114 3.00 -0.54 1.81
CA LEU A 114 3.58 0.54 2.59
C LEU A 114 4.02 0.03 3.96
N GLN A 115 5.22 0.43 4.38
CA GLN A 115 5.75 0.12 5.70
C GLN A 115 5.55 1.30 6.64
N VAL A 116 5.24 1.03 7.90
CA VAL A 116 5.01 2.09 8.89
C VAL A 116 5.91 1.89 10.10
N ASN A 117 6.67 2.93 10.46
CA ASN A 117 7.39 2.99 11.73
C ASN A 117 6.52 3.69 12.78
N ALA A 118 6.05 2.89 13.73
CA ALA A 118 5.17 3.30 14.82
C ALA A 118 5.92 3.69 16.10
N ASN A 119 7.26 3.70 16.12
CA ASN A 119 8.06 3.87 17.34
C ASN A 119 7.87 5.24 18.03
N GLY A 120 7.37 6.25 17.30
CA GLY A 120 7.08 7.58 17.84
C GLY A 120 5.66 7.76 18.37
N LEU A 121 4.84 6.70 18.37
CA LEU A 121 3.47 6.74 18.87
C LEU A 121 3.41 6.44 20.36
N PHE A 122 2.45 7.05 21.03
CA PHE A 122 2.15 6.83 22.45
C PHE A 122 0.70 6.40 22.63
N GLY A 123 0.45 5.48 23.55
CA GLY A 123 -0.87 4.89 23.76
C GLY A 123 -0.82 3.68 24.68
N ASN A 124 -1.94 2.96 24.82
CA ASN A 124 -1.97 1.74 25.64
C ASN A 124 -1.19 0.61 24.97
N GLU A 125 -1.35 0.45 23.65
CA GLU A 125 -0.59 -0.49 22.82
C GLU A 125 -0.55 0.04 21.37
N PRO A 126 0.12 1.19 21.12
CA PRO A 126 0.03 1.84 19.82
C PRO A 126 0.64 0.95 18.73
N GLY A 127 -0.07 0.81 17.63
CA GLY A 127 0.38 -0.06 16.53
C GLY A 127 -0.24 0.30 15.19
N PHE A 128 0.40 -0.19 14.13
CA PHE A 128 -0.07 -0.03 12.76
C PHE A 128 -0.24 -1.39 12.09
N ILE A 129 -1.26 -1.48 11.24
CA ILE A 129 -1.49 -2.60 10.35
C ILE A 129 -1.65 -2.02 8.95
N VAL A 130 -0.95 -2.59 7.97
CA VAL A 130 -1.12 -2.26 6.55
C VAL A 130 -1.53 -3.52 5.82
N LYS A 131 -2.55 -3.42 4.95
CA LYS A 131 -3.07 -4.53 4.15
C LYS A 131 -3.43 -4.06 2.76
N GLU A 132 -3.32 -4.97 1.80
CA GLU A 132 -3.86 -4.79 0.46
C GLU A 132 -5.33 -5.22 0.43
N GLU A 133 -6.15 -4.50 -0.35
CA GLU A 133 -7.53 -4.86 -0.65
C GLU A 133 -7.59 -5.46 -2.07
N VAL A 134 -7.85 -6.77 -2.14
CA VAL A 134 -7.92 -7.57 -3.38
C VAL A 134 -9.30 -7.62 -4.00
#